data_AF-A0A399FVJ5-F1
#
_entry.id   AF-A0A399FVJ5-F1
#
_cell.length_a   1.000
_cell.length_b   1.000
_cell.length_c   1.000
_cell.angle_alpha   90.00
_cell.angle_beta   90.00
_cell.angle_gamma   90.00
#
_symmetry.space_group_name_H-M   'P 1'
#
loop_
_entity.id
_entity.type
_entity.pdbx_description
1 polymer ?
#
loop_
_entity_poly.entity_id
_entity_poly.type
_entity_poly.pdbx_seq_one_letter_code
_entity_poly.pdbx_strand_id
1 'polypeptide(L)'
;MALGSVGRYGEAVEWLDKAVAFFTSEGDQHREGWSRYELGVVHTRAGHTRAAVALLEKAVSLLAAANDPHTHEKALHALQQARKAAEQAEEDGETPQE
;
A
#
# COMPACT_ATOMS: atom_id res chain seq x y z
N MET A 1 -4.71 -15.92 -19.58
CA MET A 1 -4.48 -14.54 -20.05
C MET A 1 -4.47 -13.58 -18.86
N ALA A 2 -3.32 -13.38 -18.20
CA ALA A 2 -3.22 -12.52 -16.99
C ALA A 2 -2.29 -11.31 -17.17
N LEU A 3 -1.95 -10.94 -18.41
CA LEU A 3 -1.11 -9.78 -18.70
C LEU A 3 -1.82 -8.44 -18.43
N GLY A 4 -3.16 -8.41 -18.49
CA GLY A 4 -3.93 -7.19 -18.31
C GLY A 4 -3.91 -6.64 -16.88
N SER A 5 -3.87 -7.50 -15.85
CA SER A 5 -3.82 -7.04 -14.46
C SER A 5 -2.42 -6.56 -14.08
N VAL A 6 -1.38 -7.30 -14.46
CA VAL A 6 0.02 -6.97 -14.15
C VAL A 6 0.45 -5.64 -14.81
N GLY A 7 0.06 -5.41 -16.07
CA GLY A 7 0.37 -4.14 -16.76
C GLY A 7 -0.31 -2.92 -16.11
N ARG A 8 -1.58 -3.06 -15.73
CA ARG A 8 -2.35 -1.98 -15.10
C ARG A 8 -1.86 -1.63 -13.69
N TYR A 9 -1.33 -2.60 -12.94
CA TYR A 9 -0.72 -2.34 -11.65
C TYR A 9 0.61 -1.58 -11.80
N GLY A 10 1.41 -1.91 -12.83
CA GLY A 10 2.67 -1.19 -13.10
C GLY A 10 2.46 0.30 -13.36
N GLU A 11 1.56 0.64 -14.29
CA GLU A 11 1.25 2.05 -14.60
C GLU A 11 0.68 2.79 -13.38
N ALA A 12 -0.22 2.16 -12.62
CA ALA A 12 -0.78 2.77 -11.41
C ALA A 12 0.30 3.05 -10.36
N VAL A 13 1.24 2.12 -10.18
CA VAL A 13 2.37 2.30 -9.25
C VAL A 13 3.25 3.46 -9.68
N GLU A 14 3.62 3.57 -10.96
CA GLU A 14 4.45 4.69 -11.44
C GLU A 14 3.78 6.05 -11.25
N TRP A 15 2.47 6.15 -11.52
CA TRP A 15 1.73 7.39 -11.31
C TRP A 15 1.62 7.77 -9.83
N LEU A 16 1.37 6.78 -8.96
CA LEU A 16 1.27 7.02 -7.54
C LEU A 16 2.62 7.35 -6.90
N ASP A 17 3.73 6.77 -7.38
CA ASP A 17 5.08 7.09 -6.91
C ASP A 17 5.47 8.55 -7.26
N LYS A 18 5.16 8.99 -8.49
CA LYS A 18 5.32 10.39 -8.89
C LYS A 18 4.46 11.32 -8.04
N ALA A 19 3.21 10.94 -7.75
CA ALA A 19 2.33 11.72 -6.89
C ALA A 19 2.89 11.82 -5.46
N VAL A 20 3.40 10.70 -4.92
CA VAL A 20 4.10 10.65 -3.64
C VAL A 20 5.28 11.64 -3.62
N ALA A 21 6.16 11.58 -4.61
CA ALA A 21 7.33 12.45 -4.68
C ALA A 21 6.93 13.94 -4.77
N PHE A 22 5.90 14.24 -5.56
CA PHE A 22 5.36 15.59 -5.69
C PHE A 22 4.81 16.11 -4.36
N PHE A 23 3.92 15.36 -3.70
CA PHE A 23 3.32 15.79 -2.44
C PHE A 23 4.33 15.86 -1.29
N THR A 24 5.35 14.99 -1.29
CA THR A 24 6.48 15.09 -0.36
C THR A 24 7.27 16.38 -0.58
N SER A 25 7.48 16.80 -1.83
CA SER A 25 8.16 18.08 -2.13
C SER A 25 7.30 19.29 -1.74
N GLU A 26 5.98 19.21 -1.90
CA GLU A 26 5.05 20.27 -1.54
C GLU A 26 4.77 20.33 -0.02
N GLY A 27 5.12 19.28 0.73
CA GLY A 27 4.81 19.15 2.16
C GLY A 27 3.34 18.82 2.45
N ASP A 28 2.57 18.36 1.46
CA ASP A 28 1.16 17.97 1.63
C ASP A 28 1.08 16.54 2.17
N GLN A 29 1.15 16.41 3.50
CA GLN A 29 1.12 15.13 4.21
C GLN A 29 -0.18 14.35 3.97
N HIS A 30 -1.30 15.04 3.74
CA HIS A 30 -2.58 14.38 3.51
C HIS A 30 -2.59 13.66 2.18
N ARG A 31 -2.23 14.36 1.09
CA ARG A 31 -2.18 13.76 -0.24
C ARG A 31 -1.05 12.75 -0.37
N GLU A 32 0.08 13.02 0.27
CA GLU A 32 1.19 12.10 0.39
C GLU A 32 0.74 10.76 1.01
N GLY A 33 -0.01 10.84 2.11
CA GLY A 33 -0.58 9.69 2.81
C GLY A 33 -1.60 8.93 1.96
N TRP A 34 -2.50 9.65 1.27
CA TRP A 34 -3.47 9.05 0.35
C TRP A 34 -2.80 8.28 -0.79
N SER A 35 -1.80 8.86 -1.44
CA SER A 35 -1.08 8.19 -2.54
C SER A 35 -0.34 6.93 -2.06
N ARG A 36 0.25 6.96 -0.87
CA ARG A 36 0.88 5.78 -0.25
C ARG A 36 -0.14 4.70 0.12
N TYR A 37 -1.33 5.10 0.57
CA TYR A 37 -2.43 4.18 0.85
C TYR A 37 -2.83 3.41 -0.41
N GLU A 38 -3.06 4.11 -1.52
CA GLU A 38 -3.42 3.48 -2.80
C GLU A 38 -2.32 2.56 -3.32
N LEU A 39 -1.05 2.95 -3.20
CA LEU A 39 0.10 2.08 -3.51
C LEU A 39 0.05 0.80 -2.67
N GLY A 40 -0.16 0.94 -1.37
CA GLY A 40 -0.30 -0.19 -0.46
C GLY A 40 -1.39 -1.17 -0.91
N VAL A 41 -2.58 -0.67 -1.27
CA VAL A 41 -3.69 -1.50 -1.77
C VAL A 41 -3.32 -2.22 -3.06
N VAL A 42 -2.67 -1.54 -4.01
CA VAL A 42 -2.21 -2.15 -5.27
C VAL A 42 -1.18 -3.25 -4.99
N HIS A 43 -0.21 -3.00 -4.11
CA HIS A 43 0.80 -3.98 -3.72
C HIS A 43 0.19 -5.20 -3.02
N THR A 44 -0.81 -5.02 -2.14
CA THR A 44 -1.54 -6.14 -1.53
C THR A 44 -2.22 -7.00 -2.59
N ARG A 45 -2.88 -6.38 -3.57
CA ARG A 45 -3.53 -7.10 -4.68
C ARG A 45 -2.54 -7.79 -5.62
N ALA A 46 -1.33 -7.25 -5.75
CA ALA A 46 -0.25 -7.84 -6.52
C ALA A 46 0.48 -8.98 -5.79
N GLY A 47 0.12 -9.29 -4.54
CA GLY A 47 0.78 -10.30 -3.71
C GLY A 47 2.09 -9.81 -3.05
N HIS A 48 2.46 -8.55 -3.23
CA HIS A 48 3.61 -7.91 -2.60
C HIS A 48 3.26 -7.40 -1.19
N THR A 49 2.75 -8.28 -0.34
CA THR A 49 2.18 -7.95 0.98
C THR A 49 3.17 -7.24 1.90
N ARG A 50 4.45 -7.67 1.93
CA ARG A 50 5.50 -7.00 2.71
C ARG A 50 5.75 -5.54 2.30
N ALA A 51 5.75 -5.27 0.99
CA ALA A 51 5.88 -3.91 0.47
C ALA A 51 4.62 -3.07 0.79
N ALA A 52 3.44 -3.68 0.67
CA ALA A 52 2.18 -3.04 1.01
C ALA A 52 2.11 -2.59 2.48
N VAL A 53 2.54 -3.44 3.40
CA VAL A 53 2.58 -3.11 4.85
C VAL A 53 3.43 -1.87 5.10
N ALA A 54 4.66 -1.82 4.56
CA ALA A 54 5.54 -0.66 4.74
C ALA A 54 4.97 0.64 4.15
N LEU A 55 4.26 0.56 3.02
CA LEU A 55 3.58 1.71 2.40
C LEU A 55 2.41 2.19 3.26
N LEU A 56 1.59 1.26 3.75
CA LEU A 56 0.41 1.55 4.57
C LEU A 56 0.77 2.09 5.94
N GLU A 57 1.86 1.63 6.57
CA GLU A 57 2.35 2.19 7.83
C GLU A 57 2.71 3.67 7.71
N LYS A 58 3.45 4.03 6.64
CA LYS A 58 3.78 5.44 6.36
C LYS A 58 2.51 6.25 6.06
N ALA A 59 1.57 5.69 5.30
CA ALA A 59 0.29 6.36 5.03
C ALA A 59 -0.45 6.68 6.33
N VAL A 60 -0.58 5.71 7.24
CA VAL A 60 -1.24 5.88 8.55
C VAL A 60 -0.59 7.00 9.35
N SER A 61 0.76 7.05 9.43
CA SER A 61 1.48 8.10 10.16
C SER A 61 1.24 9.49 9.58
N LEU A 62 1.25 9.63 8.24
CA LEU A 62 1.04 10.91 7.58
C LEU A 62 -0.40 11.40 7.70
N LEU A 63 -1.37 10.50 7.56
CA LEU A 63 -2.80 10.81 7.68
C LEU A 63 -3.18 11.18 9.13
N ALA A 64 -2.53 10.54 10.11
CA ALA A 64 -2.65 10.94 11.51
C ALA A 64 -2.15 12.37 11.74
N ALA A 65 -1.01 12.74 11.15
CA ALA A 65 -0.46 14.09 11.24
C ALA A 65 -1.33 15.13 10.50
N ALA A 66 -1.97 14.74 9.40
CA ALA A 66 -2.87 15.58 8.63
C ALA A 66 -4.26 15.79 9.26
N ASN A 67 -4.54 15.15 10.40
CA ASN A 67 -5.82 15.24 11.11
C ASN A 67 -7.04 14.87 10.23
N ASP A 68 -6.87 13.90 9.31
CA ASP A 68 -7.95 13.32 8.51
C ASP A 68 -8.36 11.95 9.08
N PRO A 69 -9.42 11.90 9.93
CA PRO A 69 -9.81 10.67 10.62
C PRO A 69 -10.42 9.62 9.68
N HIS A 70 -11.10 10.06 8.62
CA HIS A 70 -11.79 9.14 7.69
C HIS A 70 -10.78 8.36 6.85
N THR A 71 -9.76 9.04 6.36
CA THR A 71 -8.72 8.43 5.55
C THR A 71 -7.77 7.62 6.43
N HIS A 72 -7.48 8.10 7.64
CA HIS A 72 -6.70 7.36 8.62
C HIS A 72 -7.33 5.99 8.98
N GLU A 73 -8.64 5.94 9.21
CA GLU A 73 -9.35 4.68 9.50
C GLU A 73 -9.26 3.70 8.31
N LYS A 74 -9.44 4.19 7.08
CA LYS A 74 -9.28 3.37 5.87
C LYS A 74 -7.86 2.80 5.74
N ALA A 75 -6.85 3.63 6.01
CA ALA A 75 -5.45 3.22 5.95
C ALA A 75 -5.12 2.16 7.01
N LEU A 76 -5.65 2.31 8.22
CA LEU A 76 -5.52 1.30 9.28
C LEU A 76 -6.17 -0.02 8.88
N HIS A 77 -7.38 0.01 8.35
CA HIS A 77 -8.07 -1.20 7.92
C HIS A 77 -7.31 -1.91 6.80
N ALA A 78 -6.80 -1.16 5.81
CA ALA A 78 -5.96 -1.73 4.76
C ALA A 78 -4.64 -2.30 5.30
N LEU A 79 -4.01 -1.64 6.28
CA LEU A 79 -2.81 -2.15 6.94
C LEU A 79 -3.09 -3.49 7.63
N GLN A 80 -4.20 -3.61 8.35
CA GLN A 80 -4.60 -4.87 8.99
C GLN A 80 -4.82 -5.98 7.97
N GLN A 81 -5.46 -5.67 6.84
CA GLN A 81 -5.65 -6.65 5.75
C GLN A 81 -4.31 -7.06 5.12
N ALA A 82 -3.41 -6.11 4.87
CA ALA A 82 -2.10 -6.38 4.30
C ALA A 82 -1.20 -7.22 5.24
N ARG A 83 -1.27 -6.99 6.56
CA ARG A 83 -0.57 -7.80 7.56
C ARG A 83 -1.10 -9.22 7.59
N LYS A 84 -2.43 -9.41 7.66
CA LYS A 84 -3.03 -10.75 7.58
C LYS A 84 -2.63 -11.49 6.30
N ALA A 85 -2.64 -10.80 5.16
CA ALA A 85 -2.21 -11.39 3.90
C ALA A 85 -0.70 -11.71 3.87
N ALA A 86 0.13 -10.93 4.56
CA ALA A 86 1.55 -11.25 4.73
C ALA A 86 1.75 -12.49 5.61
N GLU A 87 1.05 -12.57 6.74
CA GLU A 87 1.08 -13.73 7.65
C GLU A 87 0.63 -15.01 6.92
N GLN A 88 -0.46 -14.97 6.17
CA GLN A 88 -0.94 -16.11 5.37
C GLN A 88 0.03 -16.51 4.25
N ALA A 89 0.65 -15.53 3.59
CA ALA A 89 1.66 -15.81 2.55
C ALA A 89 2.94 -16.43 3.12
N GLU A 90 3.28 -16.14 4.37
CA GLU A 90 4.39 -16.79 5.08
C GLU A 90 4.03 -18.23 5.48
N GLU A 91 2.80 -18.46 5.98
CA GLU A 91 2.29 -19.80 6.29
C GLU A 91 2.19 -20.72 5.05
N ASP A 92 1.74 -20.20 3.91
CA ASP A 92 1.69 -20.94 2.64
C ASP A 92 3.09 -21.17 2.02
N GLY A 93 4.07 -20.34 2.41
CA GLY A 93 5.48 -20.47 2.01
C GLY A 93 6.27 -21.54 2.77
N GLU A 94 5.73 -22.05 3.88
CA GLU A 94 6.27 -23.16 4.69
C GLU A 94 5.68 -24.53 4.29
N THR A 95 5.43 -24.76 3.00
CA THR A 95 5.47 -26.13 2.47
C THR A 95 6.88 -26.42 1.95
N PRO A 96 7.78 -27.02 2.75
CA PRO A 96 8.85 -27.80 2.16
C PRO A 96 8.17 -28.86 1.28
N GLN A 97 8.30 -28.71 -0.03
CA GLN A 97 8.12 -29.83 -0.92
C GLN A 97 9.14 -30.89 -0.49
N GLU A 98 8.62 -32.10 -0.26
CA GLU A 98 9.26 -33.33 0.23
C GLU A 98 10.77 -33.52 -0.06
#